data_AF-A0A935W352-F1
#
_entry.id   AF-A0A935W352-F1
#
_cell.length_a   1.000
_cell.length_b   1.000
_cell.length_c   1.000
_cell.angle_alpha   90.00
_cell.angle_beta   90.00
_cell.angle_gamma   90.00
#
_symmetry.space_group_name_H-M   'P 1'
#
loop_
_entity.id
_entity.type
_entity.pdbx_description
1 polymer ?
#
loop_
_entity_poly.entity_id
_entity_poly.type
_entity_poly.pdbx_seq_one_letter_code
_entity_poly.pdbx_strand_id
1 'polypeptide(L)'
;MHEIIQAPVALIGQSILAAMNQVAQPHANVIVDGRVSPLSEFFLTLGESGERKSAADGWALAGVRARQRILMQQFVVNRETYEAAAKRILADKKLSGEAKQAKLGELDKPKAPVMPLFIVSEPSTEAIHRQLIVGMPAIGLVNDEGGQFLGGYAMSAEKRLGTLTTLSRLWDRGEFDRVRVGDGSGSYYARRLNLHLMVQPAVASLLLADPLAREQGFLALPGQLPQSTAGQRKYVETDLGRTAEYQAYTARMDALLEQEWPITDNHELDPPNIVLTPSAKRAWVALYNDIEKALGGDGDLAPIRSLASKAPEHITRMAGTFAVFEGDNGNSRRTHRPGGAADAALPGRSHAPVGAGSGIGRTEFGAGGVELVARQDGAGSGDSAG
;
A
#
# COMPACT_ATOMS: atom_id res chain seq x y z
N MET A 1 4.03 -13.06 15.88
CA MET A 1 5.22 -12.19 15.58
C MET A 1 5.76 -11.48 16.81
N HIS A 2 4.99 -10.65 17.52
CA HIS A 2 5.48 -9.90 18.69
C HIS A 2 6.10 -10.78 19.79
N GLU A 3 5.45 -11.88 20.16
CA GLU A 3 5.93 -12.78 21.21
C GLU A 3 7.32 -13.36 20.92
N ILE A 4 7.62 -13.63 19.65
CA ILE A 4 8.86 -14.28 19.21
C ILE A 4 9.92 -13.24 18.84
N ILE A 5 9.57 -12.26 17.99
CA ILE A 5 10.48 -11.21 17.53
C ILE A 5 10.76 -10.22 18.66
N GLN A 6 9.85 -10.02 19.62
CA GLN A 6 10.00 -9.09 20.74
C GLN A 6 10.44 -7.68 20.33
N ALA A 7 10.00 -7.26 19.13
CA ALA A 7 10.00 -5.86 18.73
C ALA A 7 8.69 -5.21 19.19
N PRO A 8 8.62 -3.88 19.29
CA PRO A 8 7.39 -3.22 19.72
C PRO A 8 6.19 -3.57 18.84
N VAL A 9 5.02 -3.72 19.45
CA VAL A 9 3.78 -4.11 18.77
C VAL A 9 3.44 -3.16 17.62
N ALA A 10 3.60 -1.86 17.85
CA ALA A 10 3.43 -0.81 16.86
C ALA A 10 4.30 -1.05 15.61
N LEU A 11 5.61 -1.22 15.79
CA LEU A 11 6.57 -1.50 14.71
C LEU A 11 6.16 -2.75 13.91
N ILE A 12 5.84 -3.85 14.60
CA ILE A 12 5.41 -5.09 13.94
C ILE A 12 4.09 -4.90 13.19
N GLY A 13 3.12 -4.24 13.81
CA GLY A 13 1.82 -3.97 13.19
C GLY A 13 1.97 -3.12 11.93
N GLN A 14 2.86 -2.14 11.94
CA GLN A 14 3.13 -1.30 10.78
C GLN A 14 3.85 -2.07 9.66
N SER A 15 4.84 -2.93 9.98
CA SER A 15 5.45 -3.83 8.98
C SER A 15 4.40 -4.74 8.30
N ILE A 16 3.50 -5.33 9.10
CA ILE A 16 2.44 -6.20 8.60
C ILE A 16 1.48 -5.38 7.72
N LEU A 17 1.04 -4.22 8.18
CA LEU A 17 0.11 -3.36 7.44
C LEU A 17 0.72 -2.87 6.11
N ALA A 18 2.00 -2.48 6.12
CA ALA A 18 2.72 -2.10 4.92
C ALA A 18 2.82 -3.26 3.92
N ALA A 19 3.09 -4.48 4.39
CA ALA A 19 3.12 -5.67 3.55
C ALA A 19 1.74 -6.02 2.98
N MET A 20 0.68 -5.94 3.79
CA MET A 20 -0.70 -6.12 3.35
C MET A 20 -1.09 -5.08 2.28
N ASN A 21 -0.76 -3.81 2.51
CA ASN A 21 -1.02 -2.75 1.55
C ASN A 21 -0.26 -2.96 0.24
N GLN A 22 0.99 -3.44 0.31
CA GLN A 22 1.82 -3.72 -0.86
C GLN A 22 1.17 -4.72 -1.82
N VAL A 23 0.55 -5.77 -1.28
CA VAL A 23 -0.11 -6.81 -2.09
C VAL A 23 -1.55 -6.47 -2.43
N ALA A 24 -2.22 -5.62 -1.65
CA ALA A 24 -3.61 -5.22 -1.87
C ALA A 24 -3.77 -4.06 -2.86
N GLN A 25 -2.81 -3.12 -2.92
CA GLN A 25 -2.91 -1.90 -3.74
C GLN A 25 -3.20 -2.09 -5.24
N PRO A 26 -2.84 -3.21 -5.90
CA PRO A 26 -3.19 -3.42 -7.30
C PRO A 26 -4.64 -3.86 -7.51
N HIS A 27 -5.34 -4.30 -6.45
CA HIS A 27 -6.58 -5.09 -6.56
C HIS A 27 -7.85 -4.32 -6.26
N ALA A 28 -7.77 -3.10 -5.73
CA ALA A 28 -8.93 -2.27 -5.46
C ALA A 28 -8.60 -0.78 -5.41
N ASN A 29 -9.64 0.03 -5.53
CA ASN A 29 -9.68 1.41 -5.03
C ASN A 29 -10.76 1.51 -3.94
N VAL A 30 -10.80 2.63 -3.22
CA VAL A 30 -11.93 3.00 -2.36
C VAL A 30 -12.65 4.20 -2.93
N ILE A 31 -13.98 4.22 -2.76
CA ILE A 31 -14.81 5.35 -3.19
C ILE A 31 -15.64 5.90 -2.04
N VAL A 32 -15.57 7.23 -1.87
CA VAL A 32 -16.37 7.97 -0.90
C VAL A 32 -17.01 9.15 -1.61
N ASP A 33 -18.35 9.14 -1.71
CA ASP A 33 -19.15 10.20 -2.34
C ASP A 33 -18.65 10.62 -3.75
N GLY A 34 -18.29 9.64 -4.58
CA GLY A 34 -17.79 9.86 -5.94
C GLY A 34 -16.29 10.12 -6.05
N ARG A 35 -15.58 10.30 -4.92
CA ARG A 35 -14.12 10.45 -4.90
C ARG A 35 -13.48 9.08 -4.83
N VAL A 36 -12.73 8.72 -5.87
CA VAL A 36 -11.98 7.47 -5.96
C VAL A 36 -10.56 7.72 -5.48
N SER A 37 -10.10 6.96 -4.49
CA SER A 37 -8.72 6.99 -4.01
C SER A 37 -8.09 5.60 -4.17
N PRO A 38 -6.82 5.51 -4.59
CA PRO A 38 -6.09 4.26 -4.59
C PRO A 38 -5.89 3.75 -3.16
N LEU A 39 -5.70 2.43 -2.99
CA LEU A 39 -5.31 1.89 -1.69
C LEU A 39 -3.87 2.23 -1.29
N SER A 40 -3.04 2.71 -2.22
CA SER A 40 -1.65 3.15 -1.98
C SER A 40 -1.50 3.89 -0.65
N GLU A 41 -0.62 3.41 0.22
CA GLU A 41 -0.43 4.02 1.53
C GLU A 41 1.04 4.18 1.89
N PHE A 42 1.34 5.25 2.63
CA PHE A 42 2.69 5.63 3.03
C PHE A 42 2.84 5.58 4.55
N PHE A 43 3.77 4.76 5.01
CA PHE A 43 4.01 4.42 6.42
C PHE A 43 5.38 4.91 6.86
N LEU A 44 5.44 5.58 8.02
CA LEU A 44 6.69 6.00 8.65
C LEU A 44 6.79 5.43 10.08
N THR A 45 7.73 4.53 10.35
CA THR A 45 7.93 3.98 11.71
C THR A 45 9.22 4.52 12.29
N LEU A 46 9.18 5.00 13.54
CA LEU A 46 10.40 5.34 14.27
C LEU A 46 10.86 4.12 15.07
N GLY A 47 12.14 3.80 15.01
CA GLY A 47 12.71 2.72 15.80
C GLY A 47 14.20 2.92 16.05
N GLU A 48 14.63 2.75 17.29
CA GLU A 48 16.04 2.82 17.65
C GLU A 48 16.87 1.71 16.98
N SER A 49 18.19 1.87 16.99
CA SER A 49 19.08 0.78 16.57
C SER A 49 18.88 -0.42 17.51
N GLY A 50 18.81 -1.64 16.95
CA GLY A 50 18.58 -2.85 17.74
C GLY A 50 17.11 -3.14 18.10
N GLU A 51 16.14 -2.34 17.65
CA GLU A 51 14.70 -2.60 17.83
C GLU A 51 14.12 -3.68 16.90
N ARG A 52 14.99 -4.46 16.25
CA ARG A 52 14.60 -5.58 15.37
C ARG A 52 13.68 -5.16 14.20
N LYS A 53 13.84 -3.91 13.71
CA LYS A 53 13.21 -3.36 12.48
C LYS A 53 13.28 -4.34 11.30
N SER A 54 14.51 -4.67 10.89
CA SER A 54 14.80 -5.59 9.78
C SER A 54 14.21 -6.99 9.98
N ALA A 55 14.11 -7.46 11.23
CA ALA A 55 13.52 -8.76 11.52
C ALA A 55 11.99 -8.73 11.31
N ALA A 56 11.31 -7.68 11.79
CA ALA A 56 9.87 -7.52 11.57
C ALA A 56 9.55 -7.42 10.06
N ASP A 57 10.27 -6.56 9.33
CA ASP A 57 10.12 -6.40 7.88
C ASP A 57 10.47 -7.67 7.11
N GLY A 58 11.53 -8.37 7.52
CA GLY A 58 11.96 -9.63 6.89
C GLY A 58 10.86 -10.69 6.93
N TRP A 59 10.19 -10.84 8.08
CA TRP A 59 9.08 -11.79 8.23
C TRP A 59 7.78 -11.30 7.56
N ALA A 60 7.45 -10.01 7.65
CA ALA A 60 6.23 -9.46 7.05
C ALA A 60 6.26 -9.52 5.52
N LEU A 61 7.41 -9.23 4.90
CA LEU A 61 7.58 -9.14 3.43
C LEU A 61 8.22 -10.39 2.81
N ALA A 62 8.37 -11.48 3.56
CA ALA A 62 9.04 -12.70 3.10
C ALA A 62 8.46 -13.23 1.77
N GLY A 63 7.12 -13.36 1.69
CA GLY A 63 6.43 -13.81 0.47
C GLY A 63 6.64 -12.87 -0.72
N VAL A 64 6.59 -11.55 -0.50
CA VAL A 64 6.82 -10.55 -1.55
C VAL A 64 8.24 -10.67 -2.12
N ARG A 65 9.25 -10.79 -1.26
CA ARG A 65 10.65 -10.96 -1.67
C ARG A 65 10.87 -12.29 -2.39
N ALA A 66 10.25 -13.38 -1.93
CA ALA A 66 10.32 -14.69 -2.57
C ALA A 66 9.69 -14.65 -3.97
N ARG A 67 8.49 -14.08 -4.10
CA ARG A 67 7.78 -13.91 -5.38
C ARG A 67 8.59 -13.07 -6.36
N GLN A 68 9.11 -11.92 -5.93
CA GLN A 68 9.99 -11.09 -6.74
C GLN A 68 11.21 -11.86 -7.23
N ARG A 69 11.86 -12.66 -6.37
CA ARG A 69 13.03 -13.47 -6.75
C ARG A 69 12.69 -14.48 -7.86
N ILE A 70 11.56 -15.17 -7.73
CA ILE A 70 11.09 -16.14 -8.74
C ILE A 70 10.82 -15.43 -10.08
N LEU A 71 10.06 -14.34 -10.05
CA LEU A 71 9.71 -13.61 -11.27
C LEU A 71 10.92 -12.96 -11.92
N MET A 72 11.90 -12.47 -11.15
CA MET A 72 13.16 -11.95 -11.68
C MET A 72 13.97 -13.03 -12.43
N GLN A 73 13.99 -14.27 -11.93
CA GLN A 73 14.66 -15.38 -12.63
C GLN A 73 13.97 -15.67 -13.98
N GLN A 74 12.64 -15.70 -14.00
CA GLN A 74 11.86 -15.87 -15.23
C GLN A 74 12.07 -14.71 -16.20
N PHE A 75 12.09 -13.48 -15.70
CA PHE A 75 12.35 -12.27 -16.49
C PHE A 75 13.69 -12.34 -17.22
N VAL A 76 14.77 -12.76 -16.54
CA VAL A 76 16.11 -12.87 -17.16
C VAL A 76 16.07 -13.84 -18.36
N VAL A 77 15.50 -15.03 -18.17
CA VAL A 77 15.38 -16.04 -19.22
C VAL A 77 14.51 -15.55 -20.39
N ASN A 78 13.37 -14.94 -20.09
CA ASN A 78 12.46 -14.41 -21.11
C ASN A 78 13.13 -13.28 -21.90
N ARG A 79 13.93 -12.45 -21.23
CA ARG A 79 14.60 -11.31 -21.84
C ARG A 79 15.71 -11.76 -22.78
N GLU A 80 16.53 -12.74 -22.36
CA GLU A 80 17.55 -13.33 -23.23
C GLU A 80 16.93 -13.97 -24.48
N THR A 81 15.81 -14.69 -24.30
CA THR A 81 15.06 -15.31 -25.40
C THR A 81 14.54 -14.25 -26.38
N TYR A 82 13.94 -13.18 -25.86
CA TYR A 82 13.44 -12.06 -26.64
C TYR A 82 14.56 -11.33 -27.39
N GLU A 83 15.66 -10.97 -26.71
CA GLU A 83 16.80 -10.29 -27.31
C GLU A 83 17.45 -11.13 -28.42
N ALA A 84 17.56 -12.45 -28.23
CA ALA A 84 18.07 -13.37 -29.24
C ALA A 84 17.15 -13.44 -30.47
N ALA A 85 15.83 -13.52 -30.26
CA ALA A 85 14.84 -13.53 -31.34
C ALA A 85 14.84 -12.20 -32.13
N ALA A 86 14.81 -11.07 -31.43
CA ALA A 86 14.87 -9.74 -32.03
C ALA A 86 16.17 -9.55 -32.83
N LYS A 87 17.32 -9.95 -32.29
CA LYS A 87 18.60 -9.89 -33.00
C LYS A 87 18.61 -10.75 -34.26
N ARG A 88 18.01 -11.95 -34.24
CA ARG A 88 17.88 -12.81 -35.43
C ARG A 88 17.06 -12.14 -36.53
N ILE A 89 15.92 -11.52 -36.18
CA ILE A 89 15.07 -10.80 -37.15
C ILE A 89 15.83 -9.60 -37.74
N LEU A 90 16.50 -8.81 -36.89
CA LEU A 90 17.26 -7.65 -37.33
C LEU A 90 18.47 -8.02 -38.21
N ALA A 91 19.11 -9.15 -37.93
CA ALA A 91 20.27 -9.64 -38.70
C ALA A 91 19.90 -10.34 -40.02
N ASP A 92 18.63 -10.72 -40.23
CA ASP A 92 18.20 -11.36 -41.46
C ASP A 92 18.28 -10.37 -42.64
N LYS A 93 19.22 -10.61 -43.55
CA LYS A 93 19.45 -9.77 -44.74
C LYS A 93 18.40 -9.98 -45.83
N LYS A 94 17.55 -11.01 -45.72
CA LYS A 94 16.49 -11.33 -46.69
C LYS A 94 15.18 -10.58 -46.41
N LEU A 95 15.03 -10.01 -45.21
CA LEU A 95 13.86 -9.22 -44.84
C LEU A 95 14.06 -7.75 -45.19
N SER A 96 13.06 -7.14 -45.81
CA SER A 96 12.96 -5.68 -45.95
C SER A 96 12.78 -5.03 -44.58
N GLY A 97 13.01 -3.72 -44.47
CA GLY A 97 12.79 -2.98 -43.22
C GLY A 97 11.36 -3.13 -42.68
N GLU A 98 10.36 -3.07 -43.56
CA GLU A 98 8.95 -3.27 -43.21
C GLU A 98 8.66 -4.71 -42.76
N ALA A 99 9.25 -5.72 -43.42
CA ALA A 99 9.08 -7.12 -43.04
C ALA A 99 9.76 -7.45 -41.69
N LYS A 100 10.87 -6.77 -41.36
CA LYS A 100 11.48 -6.84 -40.02
C LYS A 100 10.57 -6.25 -38.97
N GLN A 101 9.94 -5.11 -39.26
CA GLN A 101 9.05 -4.43 -38.33
C GLN A 101 7.76 -5.22 -38.09
N ALA A 102 7.19 -5.82 -39.15
CA ALA A 102 6.06 -6.76 -39.03
C ALA A 102 6.43 -7.99 -38.19
N LYS A 103 7.55 -8.66 -38.47
CA LYS A 103 8.00 -9.82 -37.69
C LYS A 103 8.38 -9.48 -36.25
N LEU A 104 8.92 -8.29 -36.00
CA LEU A 104 9.14 -7.78 -34.64
C LEU A 104 7.81 -7.52 -33.91
N GLY A 105 6.75 -7.13 -34.63
CA GLY A 105 5.40 -6.98 -34.10
C GLY A 105 4.62 -8.30 -33.95
N GLU A 106 5.04 -9.36 -34.66
CA GLU A 106 4.49 -10.73 -34.59
C GLU A 106 5.14 -11.59 -33.50
N LEU A 107 6.38 -11.29 -33.08
CA LEU A 107 6.88 -11.76 -31.78
C LEU A 107 5.84 -11.37 -30.74
N ASP A 108 5.31 -12.34 -29.98
CA ASP A 108 4.17 -12.19 -29.06
C ASP A 108 3.93 -10.73 -28.70
N LYS A 109 2.85 -10.17 -29.28
CA LYS A 109 2.55 -8.73 -29.32
C LYS A 109 3.11 -7.99 -28.12
N PRO A 110 3.77 -6.86 -28.39
CA PRO A 110 5.06 -6.46 -27.87
C PRO A 110 5.07 -6.31 -26.34
N LYS A 111 5.66 -7.26 -25.61
CA LYS A 111 6.22 -6.94 -24.30
C LYS A 111 7.62 -7.52 -24.22
N ALA A 112 8.63 -6.65 -24.36
CA ALA A 112 9.86 -6.88 -23.61
C ALA A 112 9.42 -7.29 -22.20
N PRO A 113 9.99 -8.36 -21.61
CA PRO A 113 9.52 -8.87 -20.34
C PRO A 113 9.33 -7.73 -19.35
N VAL A 114 8.19 -7.69 -18.66
CA VAL A 114 7.89 -6.60 -17.73
C VAL A 114 8.75 -6.78 -16.49
N MET A 115 9.49 -5.74 -16.10
CA MET A 115 10.36 -5.78 -14.92
C MET A 115 9.52 -6.06 -13.66
N PRO A 116 9.67 -7.24 -13.02
CA PRO A 116 8.79 -7.68 -11.93
C PRO A 116 9.31 -7.24 -10.55
N LEU A 117 9.63 -5.94 -10.41
CA LEU A 117 9.99 -5.38 -9.12
C LEU A 117 8.72 -5.05 -8.33
N PHE A 118 8.59 -5.65 -7.16
CA PHE A 118 7.57 -5.33 -6.16
C PHE A 118 8.15 -4.44 -5.07
N ILE A 119 9.43 -4.62 -4.71
CA ILE A 119 10.12 -3.86 -3.67
C ILE A 119 11.37 -3.20 -4.25
N VAL A 120 11.49 -1.90 -4.00
CA VAL A 120 12.66 -1.06 -4.23
C VAL A 120 13.06 -0.39 -2.92
N SER A 121 14.35 -0.24 -2.63
CA SER A 121 14.79 0.30 -1.33
C SER A 121 15.27 1.74 -1.37
N GLU A 122 15.95 2.15 -2.45
CA GLU A 122 16.51 3.50 -2.61
C GLU A 122 16.44 4.00 -4.06
N PRO A 123 15.26 4.00 -4.70
CA PRO A 123 15.17 4.49 -6.07
C PRO A 123 15.30 6.02 -6.11
N SER A 124 15.92 6.55 -7.17
CA SER A 124 15.71 7.96 -7.53
C SER A 124 14.29 8.16 -8.07
N THR A 125 13.80 9.39 -8.07
CA THR A 125 12.50 9.75 -8.68
C THR A 125 12.40 9.27 -10.13
N GLU A 126 13.48 9.38 -10.90
CA GLU A 126 13.54 8.86 -12.27
C GLU A 126 13.43 7.34 -12.34
N ALA A 127 14.02 6.64 -11.39
CA ALA A 127 13.93 5.18 -11.32
C ALA A 127 12.50 4.74 -10.95
N ILE A 128 11.83 5.44 -10.02
CA ILE A 128 10.41 5.22 -9.71
C ILE A 128 9.57 5.39 -10.97
N HIS A 129 9.69 6.54 -11.66
CA HIS A 129 8.94 6.79 -12.88
C HIS A 129 9.22 5.74 -13.94
N ARG A 130 10.49 5.44 -14.23
CA ARG A 130 10.84 4.44 -15.24
C ARG A 130 10.24 3.08 -14.90
N GLN A 131 10.34 2.64 -13.64
CA GLN A 131 9.77 1.38 -13.20
C GLN A 131 8.25 1.34 -13.38
N LEU A 132 7.53 2.43 -13.06
CA LEU A 132 6.08 2.50 -13.25
C LEU A 132 5.65 2.66 -14.72
N ILE A 133 6.56 3.10 -15.60
CA ILE A 133 6.29 3.21 -17.05
C ILE A 133 6.47 1.85 -17.74
N VAL A 134 7.61 1.19 -17.54
CA VAL A 134 8.00 -0.02 -18.30
C VAL A 134 7.93 -1.32 -17.51
N GLY A 135 7.92 -1.24 -16.18
CA GLY A 135 7.80 -2.37 -15.27
C GLY A 135 6.39 -2.48 -14.71
N MET A 136 6.20 -3.27 -13.65
CA MET A 136 4.87 -3.44 -13.03
C MET A 136 4.26 -2.08 -12.59
N PRO A 137 2.95 -1.84 -12.81
CA PRO A 137 2.31 -0.55 -12.50
C PRO A 137 2.06 -0.31 -11.00
N ALA A 138 2.56 -1.19 -10.13
CA ALA A 138 2.54 -1.04 -8.68
C ALA A 138 3.86 -1.50 -8.08
N ILE A 139 4.44 -0.69 -7.19
CA ILE A 139 5.67 -1.02 -6.45
C ILE A 139 5.59 -0.54 -5.00
N GLY A 140 6.46 -1.08 -4.16
CA GLY A 140 6.69 -0.68 -2.79
C GLY A 140 8.09 -0.12 -2.62
N LEU A 141 8.19 1.09 -2.08
CA LEU A 141 9.44 1.63 -1.59
C LEU A 141 9.57 1.23 -0.11
N VAL A 142 10.36 0.18 0.15
CA VAL A 142 10.53 -0.41 1.48
C VAL A 142 11.97 -0.22 1.94
N ASN A 143 12.14 0.50 3.05
CA ASN A 143 13.45 0.75 3.64
C ASN A 143 13.38 0.71 5.18
N ASP A 144 14.02 -0.30 5.78
CA ASP A 144 14.13 -0.50 7.22
C ASP A 144 15.25 0.35 7.87
N GLU A 145 16.04 1.03 7.04
CA GLU A 145 17.02 2.07 7.38
C GLU A 145 16.74 3.36 6.59
N GLY A 146 15.57 3.95 6.76
CA GLY A 146 15.11 5.11 5.98
C GLY A 146 16.04 6.34 6.02
N GLY A 147 17.04 6.38 6.90
CA GLY A 147 18.14 7.34 6.81
C GLY A 147 18.95 7.25 5.50
N GLN A 148 19.04 6.07 4.89
CA GLN A 148 19.68 5.89 3.59
C GLN A 148 18.86 6.55 2.48
N PHE A 149 17.54 6.38 2.49
CA PHE A 149 16.65 7.08 1.54
C PHE A 149 16.64 8.61 1.79
N LEU A 150 16.51 9.02 3.05
CA LEU A 150 16.43 10.43 3.46
C LEU A 150 17.74 11.20 3.33
N GLY A 151 18.88 10.50 3.45
CA GLY A 151 20.23 11.04 3.20
C GLY A 151 20.75 10.74 1.79
N GLY A 152 19.98 10.03 0.98
CA GLY A 152 20.37 9.56 -0.34
C GLY A 152 20.24 10.63 -1.42
N TYR A 153 20.66 10.28 -2.63
CA TYR A 153 20.67 11.19 -3.78
C TYR A 153 19.28 11.76 -4.12
N ALA A 154 18.21 10.99 -3.89
CA ALA A 154 16.83 11.43 -4.11
C ALA A 154 16.42 12.60 -3.19
N MET A 155 17.08 12.76 -2.04
CA MET A 155 16.77 13.77 -1.02
C MET A 155 17.87 14.83 -0.88
N SER A 156 18.78 14.92 -1.86
CA SER A 156 19.74 16.02 -1.96
C SER A 156 19.05 17.38 -2.05
N ALA A 157 19.72 18.46 -1.66
CA ALA A 157 19.13 19.80 -1.62
C ALA A 157 18.46 20.22 -2.95
N GLU A 158 19.04 19.81 -4.09
CA GLU A 158 18.51 20.12 -5.42
C GLU A 158 17.31 19.26 -5.81
N LYS A 159 17.25 18.00 -5.34
CA LYS A 159 16.25 17.01 -5.79
C LYS A 159 15.08 16.82 -4.82
N ARG A 160 15.27 17.18 -3.55
CA ARG A 160 14.33 16.95 -2.45
C ARG A 160 12.91 17.41 -2.76
N LEU A 161 12.73 18.65 -3.23
CA LEU A 161 11.41 19.19 -3.56
C LEU A 161 10.72 18.35 -4.64
N GLY A 162 11.43 18.05 -5.75
CA GLY A 162 10.89 17.24 -6.84
C GLY A 162 10.52 15.82 -6.40
N THR A 163 11.33 15.22 -5.53
CA THR A 163 11.05 13.90 -4.94
C THR A 163 9.80 13.94 -4.06
N LEU A 164 9.72 14.88 -3.12
CA LEU A 164 8.56 15.04 -2.24
C LEU A 164 7.26 15.28 -3.03
N THR A 165 7.29 16.18 -4.03
CA THR A 165 6.15 16.43 -4.91
C THR A 165 5.74 15.18 -5.69
N THR A 166 6.70 14.39 -6.17
CA THR A 166 6.40 13.13 -6.87
C THR A 166 5.72 12.12 -5.95
N LEU A 167 6.28 11.92 -4.75
CA LEU A 167 5.71 11.00 -3.76
C LEU A 167 4.30 11.43 -3.36
N SER A 168 4.07 12.72 -3.10
CA SER A 168 2.73 13.25 -2.80
C SER A 168 1.74 13.02 -3.96
N ARG A 169 2.12 13.27 -5.22
CA ARG A 169 1.23 13.01 -6.38
C ARG A 169 0.89 11.53 -6.56
N LEU A 170 1.88 10.65 -6.38
CA LEU A 170 1.69 9.19 -6.44
C LEU A 170 0.77 8.70 -5.31
N TRP A 171 0.89 9.26 -4.11
CA TRP A 171 -0.03 8.95 -3.01
C TRP A 171 -1.43 9.51 -3.29
N ASP A 172 -1.58 10.79 -3.66
CA ASP A 172 -2.89 11.42 -3.82
C ASP A 172 -3.69 10.74 -4.94
N ARG A 173 -3.10 10.54 -6.12
CA ARG A 173 -3.82 10.15 -7.35
C ARG A 173 -3.26 8.92 -8.06
N GLY A 174 -2.03 8.51 -7.74
CA GLY A 174 -1.36 7.46 -8.50
C GLY A 174 -1.06 7.87 -9.94
N GLU A 175 -0.81 9.16 -10.18
CA GLU A 175 -0.52 9.71 -11.50
C GLU A 175 0.75 10.57 -11.48
N PHE A 176 1.44 10.63 -12.61
CA PHE A 176 2.55 11.56 -12.80
C PHE A 176 2.75 11.90 -14.27
N ASP A 177 3.36 13.06 -14.51
CA ASP A 177 3.73 13.52 -15.84
C ASP A 177 5.24 13.41 -16.01
N ARG A 178 5.68 12.96 -17.18
CA ARG A 178 7.10 12.95 -17.54
C ARG A 178 7.25 13.52 -18.93
N VAL A 179 7.94 14.65 -19.02
CA VAL A 179 8.27 15.32 -20.29
C VAL A 179 9.78 15.41 -20.38
N ARG A 180 10.40 14.60 -21.25
CA ARG A 180 11.85 14.62 -21.48
C ARG A 180 12.18 14.47 -22.96
N VAL A 181 13.16 15.25 -23.40
CA VAL A 181 13.73 15.12 -24.74
C VAL A 181 14.42 13.75 -24.84
N GLY A 182 14.03 12.95 -25.84
CA GLY A 182 14.61 11.63 -26.14
C GLY A 182 13.96 10.43 -25.44
N ASP A 183 13.28 10.63 -24.30
CA ASP A 183 12.75 9.57 -23.43
C ASP A 183 11.21 9.43 -23.50
N GLY A 184 10.58 10.20 -24.39
CA GLY A 184 9.13 10.32 -24.52
C GLY A 184 8.52 11.34 -23.56
N SER A 185 7.37 11.90 -23.96
CA SER A 185 6.54 12.77 -23.15
C SER A 185 5.19 12.11 -22.95
N GLY A 186 4.70 12.02 -21.72
CA GLY A 186 3.41 11.40 -21.43
C GLY A 186 2.94 11.64 -20.01
N SER A 187 1.63 11.49 -19.84
CA SER A 187 0.95 11.41 -18.54
C SER A 187 0.63 9.95 -18.26
N TYR A 188 0.94 9.50 -17.05
CA TYR A 188 0.79 8.11 -16.64
C TYR A 188 -0.21 8.03 -15.49
N TYR A 189 -1.29 7.28 -15.70
CA TYR A 189 -2.39 7.15 -14.76
C TYR A 189 -2.40 5.79 -14.07
N ALA A 190 -3.17 5.68 -13.00
CA ALA A 190 -3.41 4.43 -12.27
C ALA A 190 -2.14 3.63 -11.95
N ARG A 191 -1.10 4.33 -11.52
CA ARG A 191 0.12 3.76 -10.94
C ARG A 191 -0.03 3.69 -9.42
N ARG A 192 0.63 2.73 -8.80
CA ARG A 192 0.54 2.53 -7.34
C ARG A 192 1.93 2.53 -6.73
N LEU A 193 2.05 3.26 -5.63
CA LEU A 193 3.26 3.29 -4.82
C LEU A 193 2.83 3.12 -3.38
N ASN A 194 3.36 2.09 -2.73
CA ASN A 194 3.37 1.98 -1.28
C ASN A 194 4.73 2.49 -0.79
N LEU A 195 4.75 3.22 0.32
CA LEU A 195 5.96 3.64 0.99
C LEU A 195 5.99 3.04 2.39
N HIS A 196 7.07 2.36 2.76
CA HIS A 196 7.29 1.87 4.10
C HIS A 196 8.71 2.22 4.54
N LEU A 197 8.81 3.25 5.37
CA LEU A 197 10.08 3.75 5.87
C LEU A 197 10.17 3.53 7.37
N MET A 198 11.21 2.83 7.81
CA MET A 198 11.59 2.80 9.21
C MET A 198 12.82 3.66 9.44
N VAL A 199 12.73 4.63 10.33
CA VAL A 199 13.77 5.63 10.56
C VAL A 199 14.20 5.64 12.02
N GLN A 200 15.45 6.01 12.26
CA GLN A 200 15.89 6.30 13.62
C GLN A 200 15.31 7.65 14.09
N PRO A 201 15.05 7.84 15.39
CA PRO A 201 14.48 9.09 15.91
C PRO A 201 15.25 10.35 15.49
N ALA A 202 16.59 10.31 15.50
CA ALA A 202 17.42 11.43 15.09
C ALA A 202 17.20 11.83 13.62
N VAL A 203 17.05 10.86 12.72
CA VAL A 203 16.76 11.09 11.30
C VAL A 203 15.33 11.59 11.12
N ALA A 204 14.38 11.00 11.85
CA ALA A 204 12.98 11.42 11.82
C ALA A 204 12.84 12.90 12.21
N SER A 205 13.57 13.37 13.21
CA SER A 205 13.59 14.79 13.60
C SER A 205 13.99 15.72 12.46
N LEU A 206 14.96 15.32 11.61
CA LEU A 206 15.37 16.11 10.45
C LEU A 206 14.27 16.19 9.38
N LEU A 207 13.56 15.09 9.16
CA LEU A 207 12.43 15.03 8.22
C LEU A 207 11.22 15.81 8.75
N LEU A 208 10.88 15.64 10.02
CA LEU A 208 9.73 16.31 10.66
C LEU A 208 9.95 17.82 10.83
N ALA A 209 11.21 18.25 10.96
CA ALA A 209 11.58 19.66 11.01
C ALA A 209 11.59 20.34 9.63
N ASP A 210 11.60 19.58 8.53
CA ASP A 210 11.70 20.12 7.18
C ASP A 210 10.43 20.88 6.75
N PRO A 211 10.52 22.19 6.47
CA PRO A 211 9.40 22.98 5.96
C PRO A 211 8.87 22.42 4.64
N LEU A 212 9.74 21.97 3.74
CA LEU A 212 9.32 21.49 2.41
C LEU A 212 8.48 20.20 2.52
N ALA A 213 8.92 19.24 3.31
CA ALA A 213 8.14 18.01 3.56
C ALA A 213 6.78 18.31 4.22
N ARG A 214 6.72 19.31 5.11
CA ARG A 214 5.48 19.75 5.75
C ARG A 214 4.53 20.44 4.75
N GLU A 215 5.04 21.38 3.97
CA GLU A 215 4.27 22.20 3.02
C GLU A 215 3.79 21.39 1.81
N GLN A 216 4.57 20.39 1.37
CA GLN A 216 4.18 19.49 0.27
C GLN A 216 3.26 18.34 0.72
N GLY A 217 2.80 18.36 1.98
CA GLY A 217 1.88 17.36 2.54
C GLY A 217 2.47 15.95 2.64
N PHE A 218 3.78 15.79 2.48
CA PHE A 218 4.46 14.48 2.54
C PHE A 218 4.47 13.92 3.96
N LEU A 219 4.54 14.79 4.98
CA LEU A 219 4.54 14.37 6.40
C LEU A 219 3.17 13.96 6.94
N ALA A 220 2.13 13.97 6.11
CA ALA A 220 0.86 13.39 6.46
C ALA A 220 0.93 11.86 6.34
N LEU A 221 1.81 11.24 7.14
CA LEU A 221 1.98 9.79 7.19
C LEU A 221 1.59 9.30 8.58
N PRO A 222 0.88 8.17 8.71
CA PRO A 222 0.75 7.47 9.97
C PRO A 222 2.14 7.14 10.54
N GLY A 223 2.46 7.79 11.65
CA GLY A 223 3.75 7.72 12.34
C GLY A 223 3.65 7.03 13.69
N GLN A 224 4.57 6.12 14.02
CA GLN A 224 4.62 5.48 15.34
C GLN A 224 6.01 5.62 15.96
N LEU A 225 6.07 6.04 17.22
CA LEU A 225 7.26 6.02 18.07
C LEU A 225 7.02 5.05 19.24
N PRO A 226 7.21 3.74 19.04
CA PRO A 226 7.07 2.77 20.12
C PRO A 226 8.12 2.95 21.21
N GLN A 227 7.76 2.57 22.43
CA GLN A 227 8.75 2.38 23.50
C GLN A 227 9.70 1.23 23.16
N SER A 228 10.98 1.47 23.41
CA SER A 228 12.06 0.51 23.16
C SER A 228 11.86 -0.76 23.98
N THR A 229 12.04 -1.91 23.33
CA THR A 229 11.97 -3.23 23.98
C THR A 229 13.37 -3.77 24.30
N ALA A 230 14.43 -3.09 23.86
CA ALA A 230 15.81 -3.48 24.15
C ALA A 230 16.08 -3.60 25.66
N GLY A 231 16.89 -4.59 26.04
CA GLY A 231 17.24 -4.87 27.43
C GLY A 231 16.18 -5.64 28.25
N GLN A 232 14.95 -5.78 27.76
CA GLN A 232 13.85 -6.49 28.46
C GLN A 232 13.52 -7.87 27.87
N ARG A 233 14.20 -8.24 26.78
CA ARG A 233 13.89 -9.41 25.94
C ARG A 233 14.42 -10.71 26.56
N LYS A 234 13.59 -11.76 26.56
CA LYS A 234 14.00 -13.14 26.90
C LYS A 234 13.95 -14.00 25.64
N TYR A 235 14.96 -14.83 25.39
CA TYR A 235 14.94 -15.70 24.21
C TYR A 235 13.70 -16.60 24.19
N VAL A 236 13.08 -16.72 23.01
CA VAL A 236 11.90 -17.56 22.77
C VAL A 236 12.28 -18.62 21.74
N GLU A 237 12.31 -19.88 22.17
CA GLU A 237 12.63 -21.03 21.33
C GLU A 237 11.39 -21.46 20.54
N THR A 238 10.98 -20.64 19.58
CA THR A 238 9.82 -20.94 18.73
C THR A 238 10.11 -20.54 17.29
N ASP A 239 9.90 -21.48 16.38
CA ASP A 239 9.97 -21.23 14.95
C ASP A 239 8.70 -20.50 14.49
N LEU A 240 8.81 -19.18 14.27
CA LEU A 240 7.72 -18.33 13.81
C LEU A 240 7.10 -18.87 12.50
N GLY A 241 7.90 -19.45 11.61
CA GLY A 241 7.45 -20.00 10.33
C GLY A 241 6.52 -21.21 10.46
N ARG A 242 6.50 -21.84 11.64
CA ARG A 242 5.65 -22.99 11.96
C ARG A 242 4.38 -22.63 12.73
N THR A 243 4.23 -21.37 13.13
CA THR A 243 3.02 -20.92 13.82
C THR A 243 1.84 -20.87 12.85
N ALA A 244 0.66 -21.31 13.30
CA ALA A 244 -0.53 -21.39 12.45
C ALA A 244 -0.96 -20.00 11.95
N GLU A 245 -0.82 -18.98 12.79
CA GLU A 245 -1.17 -17.60 12.49
C GLU A 245 -0.27 -17.02 11.40
N TYR A 246 1.05 -17.27 11.49
CA TYR A 246 1.98 -16.81 10.46
C TYR A 246 1.76 -17.54 9.14
N GLN A 247 1.50 -18.85 9.17
CA GLN A 247 1.19 -19.63 7.97
C GLN A 247 -0.10 -19.17 7.29
N ALA A 248 -1.14 -18.83 8.07
CA ALA A 248 -2.37 -18.25 7.53
C ALA A 248 -2.12 -16.88 6.89
N TYR A 249 -1.30 -16.04 7.52
CA TYR A 249 -0.87 -14.76 6.97
C TYR A 249 -0.10 -14.94 5.65
N THR A 250 0.91 -15.83 5.60
CA THR A 250 1.70 -16.06 4.39
C THR A 250 0.86 -16.65 3.27
N ALA A 251 -0.04 -17.60 3.57
CA ALA A 251 -0.95 -18.15 2.58
C ALA A 251 -1.83 -17.07 1.95
N ARG A 252 -2.29 -16.09 2.75
CA ARG A 252 -3.07 -14.96 2.22
C ARG A 252 -2.22 -14.01 1.38
N MET A 253 -1.00 -13.69 1.83
CA MET A 253 -0.05 -12.89 1.06
C MET A 253 0.25 -13.52 -0.30
N ASP A 254 0.53 -14.82 -0.33
CA ASP A 254 0.86 -15.56 -1.55
C ASP A 254 -0.34 -15.62 -2.50
N ALA A 255 -1.55 -15.85 -2.00
CA ALA A 255 -2.76 -15.81 -2.82
C ALA A 255 -2.96 -14.46 -3.53
N LEU A 256 -2.71 -13.33 -2.85
CA LEU A 256 -2.82 -11.99 -3.45
C LEU A 256 -1.66 -11.67 -4.41
N LEU A 257 -0.47 -12.23 -4.18
CA LEU A 257 0.71 -12.09 -5.05
C LEU A 257 0.62 -12.93 -6.34
N GLU A 258 -0.15 -14.01 -6.30
CA GLU A 258 -0.42 -14.88 -7.45
C GLU A 258 -1.64 -14.45 -8.25
N GLN A 259 -2.56 -13.72 -7.64
CA GLN A 259 -3.71 -13.15 -8.31
C GLN A 259 -3.27 -12.16 -9.40
N GLU A 260 -3.81 -12.34 -10.61
CA GLU A 260 -3.55 -11.46 -11.74
C GLU A 260 -4.05 -10.04 -11.45
N TRP A 261 -3.25 -9.04 -11.86
CA TRP A 261 -3.62 -7.65 -11.68
C TRP A 261 -4.54 -7.20 -12.81
N PRO A 262 -5.60 -6.43 -12.51
CA PRO A 262 -6.46 -5.87 -13.53
C PRO A 262 -5.71 -4.74 -14.26
N ILE A 263 -5.02 -5.07 -15.34
CA ILE A 263 -4.21 -4.13 -16.12
C ILE A 263 -4.81 -3.97 -17.53
N THR A 264 -4.99 -2.73 -17.97
CA THR A 264 -5.47 -2.38 -19.31
C THR A 264 -4.36 -2.51 -20.37
N ASP A 265 -4.73 -2.41 -21.65
CA ASP A 265 -3.76 -2.40 -22.75
C ASP A 265 -2.76 -1.24 -22.67
N ASN A 266 -3.14 -0.13 -22.00
CA ASN A 266 -2.28 1.03 -21.74
C ASN A 266 -1.35 0.84 -20.53
N HIS A 267 -1.31 -0.38 -19.98
CA HIS A 267 -0.50 -0.74 -18.82
C HIS A 267 -0.93 0.00 -17.53
N GLU A 268 -2.21 0.39 -17.46
CA GLU A 268 -2.85 1.07 -16.33
C GLU A 268 -3.62 0.08 -15.46
N LEU A 269 -3.61 0.26 -14.14
CA LEU A 269 -4.44 -0.54 -13.26
C LEU A 269 -5.90 -0.09 -13.32
N ASP A 270 -6.82 -1.03 -13.53
CA ASP A 270 -8.26 -0.79 -13.51
C ASP A 270 -8.98 -1.71 -12.51
N PRO A 271 -8.67 -1.59 -11.21
CA PRO A 271 -9.27 -2.46 -10.22
C PRO A 271 -10.68 -1.99 -9.81
N PRO A 272 -11.50 -2.90 -9.25
CA PRO A 272 -12.83 -2.55 -8.76
C PRO A 272 -12.78 -1.51 -7.63
N ASN A 273 -13.88 -0.76 -7.49
CA ASN A 273 -14.06 0.21 -6.43
C ASN A 273 -14.79 -0.40 -5.23
N ILE A 274 -14.22 -0.24 -4.05
CA ILE A 274 -14.80 -0.64 -2.77
C ILE A 274 -15.61 0.52 -2.21
N VAL A 275 -16.88 0.25 -1.91
CA VAL A 275 -17.82 1.23 -1.35
C VAL A 275 -17.97 1.05 0.15
N LEU A 276 -18.13 2.15 0.87
CA LEU A 276 -18.52 2.08 2.28
C LEU A 276 -19.98 1.64 2.39
N THR A 277 -20.24 0.63 3.23
CA THR A 277 -21.63 0.31 3.60
C THR A 277 -22.28 1.52 4.30
N PRO A 278 -23.62 1.60 4.36
CA PRO A 278 -24.29 2.73 5.02
C PRO A 278 -23.87 2.92 6.49
N SER A 279 -23.57 1.85 7.23
CA SER A 279 -23.08 1.93 8.61
C SER A 279 -21.65 2.45 8.69
N ALA A 280 -20.74 1.94 7.85
CA ALA A 280 -19.37 2.43 7.78
C ALA A 280 -19.31 3.89 7.33
N LYS A 281 -20.17 4.29 6.38
CA LYS A 281 -20.27 5.68 5.96
C LYS A 281 -20.68 6.61 7.11
N ARG A 282 -21.66 6.22 7.94
CA ARG A 282 -22.04 6.99 9.13
C ARG A 282 -20.89 7.13 10.13
N ALA A 283 -20.17 6.03 10.40
CA ALA A 283 -19.01 6.06 11.29
C ALA A 283 -17.89 6.95 10.73
N TRP A 284 -17.63 6.85 9.42
CA TRP A 284 -16.66 7.69 8.72
C TRP A 284 -17.02 9.18 8.79
N VAL A 285 -18.30 9.54 8.59
CA VAL A 285 -18.76 10.94 8.69
C VAL A 285 -18.60 11.47 10.12
N ALA A 286 -18.95 10.68 11.13
CA ALA A 286 -18.76 11.06 12.52
C ALA A 286 -17.28 11.33 12.83
N LEU A 287 -16.41 10.40 12.42
CA LEU A 287 -14.96 10.51 12.60
C LEU A 287 -14.38 11.73 11.87
N TYR A 288 -14.80 11.97 10.63
CA TYR A 288 -14.40 13.15 9.86
C TYR A 288 -14.74 14.44 10.63
N ASN A 289 -15.97 14.56 11.11
CA ASN A 289 -16.43 15.75 11.84
C ASN A 289 -15.71 15.93 13.19
N ASP A 290 -15.40 14.84 13.89
CA ASP A 290 -14.63 14.88 15.14
C ASP A 290 -13.20 15.38 14.91
N ILE A 291 -12.56 14.91 13.82
CA ILE A 291 -11.23 15.37 13.41
C ILE A 291 -11.26 16.86 13.04
N GLU A 292 -12.21 17.29 12.19
CA GLU A 292 -12.34 18.70 11.79
C GLU A 292 -12.59 19.62 12.99
N LYS A 293 -13.39 19.17 13.96
CA LYS A 293 -13.60 19.92 15.20
C LYS A 293 -12.31 20.05 16.00
N ALA A 294 -11.52 18.99 16.11
CA ALA A 294 -10.25 18.99 16.83
C ALA A 294 -9.11 19.73 16.08
N LEU A 295 -9.30 20.07 14.81
CA LEU A 295 -8.41 20.92 14.01
C LEU A 295 -8.65 22.43 14.22
N GLY A 296 -9.84 22.82 14.69
CA GLY A 296 -10.22 24.22 14.88
C GLY A 296 -9.59 24.87 16.11
N GLY A 297 -9.15 26.13 15.98
CA GLY A 297 -8.60 26.91 17.11
C GLY A 297 -7.38 26.26 17.77
N ASP A 298 -7.40 26.17 19.10
CA ASP A 298 -6.40 25.48 19.94
C ASP A 298 -6.71 23.98 20.15
N GLY A 299 -7.43 23.36 19.21
CA GLY A 299 -7.79 21.94 19.30
C GLY A 299 -6.57 21.00 19.28
N ASP A 300 -6.73 19.83 19.89
CA ASP A 300 -5.63 18.87 20.14
C ASP A 300 -4.91 18.38 18.87
N LEU A 301 -5.56 18.45 17.70
CA LEU A 301 -4.98 18.04 16.42
C LEU A 301 -4.33 19.20 15.64
N ALA A 302 -4.46 20.44 16.10
CA ALA A 302 -3.88 21.61 15.44
C ALA A 302 -2.35 21.49 15.22
N PRO A 303 -1.54 20.96 16.16
CA PRO A 303 -0.10 20.79 15.95
C PRO A 303 0.27 19.81 14.82
N ILE A 304 -0.64 18.87 14.50
CA ILE A 304 -0.46 17.85 13.46
C ILE A 304 -1.45 18.02 12.31
N ARG A 305 -1.86 19.27 12.03
CA ARG A 305 -2.90 19.61 11.05
C ARG A 305 -2.75 18.90 9.71
N SER A 306 -1.52 18.81 9.19
CA SER A 306 -1.25 18.16 7.90
C SER A 306 -1.61 16.68 7.87
N LEU A 307 -1.34 15.95 8.95
CA LEU A 307 -1.71 14.54 9.09
C LEU A 307 -3.20 14.39 9.41
N ALA A 308 -3.69 15.18 10.36
CA ALA A 308 -5.08 15.10 10.81
C ALA A 308 -6.07 15.38 9.66
N SER A 309 -5.81 16.37 8.80
CA SER A 309 -6.68 16.65 7.64
C SER A 309 -6.72 15.53 6.59
N LYS A 310 -5.68 14.69 6.52
CA LYS A 310 -5.60 13.52 5.63
C LYS A 310 -6.01 12.21 6.31
N ALA A 311 -6.17 12.18 7.63
CA ALA A 311 -6.52 10.99 8.39
C ALA A 311 -7.81 10.28 7.88
N PRO A 312 -8.90 10.97 7.52
CA PRO A 312 -10.08 10.30 6.95
C PRO A 312 -9.78 9.53 5.67
N GLU A 313 -8.87 10.02 4.83
CA GLU A 313 -8.44 9.34 3.61
C GLU A 313 -7.58 8.13 3.94
N HIS A 314 -6.56 8.26 4.80
CA HIS A 314 -5.76 7.12 5.28
C HIS A 314 -6.64 6.00 5.84
N ILE A 315 -7.61 6.36 6.68
CA ILE A 315 -8.50 5.40 7.33
C ILE A 315 -9.34 4.65 6.30
N THR A 316 -9.82 5.35 5.27
CA THR A 316 -10.57 4.73 4.17
C THR A 316 -9.69 3.77 3.38
N ARG A 317 -8.46 4.19 3.02
CA ARG A 317 -7.50 3.36 2.27
C ARG A 317 -7.09 2.12 3.06
N MET A 318 -6.80 2.27 4.35
CA MET A 318 -6.52 1.15 5.25
C MET A 318 -7.73 0.20 5.37
N ALA A 319 -8.95 0.71 5.48
CA ALA A 319 -10.16 -0.12 5.49
C ALA A 319 -10.30 -0.91 4.19
N GLY A 320 -9.99 -0.30 3.04
CA GLY A 320 -9.93 -1.00 1.75
C GLY A 320 -8.82 -2.06 1.70
N THR A 321 -7.62 -1.78 2.24
CA THR A 321 -6.56 -2.79 2.39
C THR A 321 -7.04 -3.98 3.21
N PHE A 322 -7.73 -3.76 4.33
CA PHE A 322 -8.28 -4.84 5.14
C PHE A 322 -9.35 -5.62 4.40
N ALA A 323 -10.28 -4.95 3.71
CA ALA A 323 -11.32 -5.61 2.93
C ALA A 323 -10.72 -6.51 1.82
N VAL A 324 -9.73 -6.03 1.08
CA VAL A 324 -9.00 -6.85 0.11
C VAL A 324 -8.27 -7.99 0.80
N PHE A 325 -7.59 -7.75 1.91
CA PHE A 325 -6.80 -8.77 2.59
C PHE A 325 -7.65 -9.86 3.27
N GLU A 326 -8.85 -9.54 3.74
CA GLU A 326 -9.77 -10.55 4.30
C GLU A 326 -10.55 -11.30 3.22
N GLY A 327 -10.86 -10.62 2.11
CA GLY A 327 -11.70 -11.15 1.02
C GLY A 327 -13.13 -11.45 1.48
N ASP A 328 -13.89 -12.18 0.66
CA ASP A 328 -15.31 -12.52 0.92
C ASP A 328 -15.54 -13.41 2.16
N ASN A 329 -14.47 -13.92 2.77
CA ASN A 329 -14.53 -14.70 4.01
C ASN A 329 -14.92 -13.86 5.24
N GLY A 330 -14.84 -12.52 5.17
CA GLY A 330 -15.27 -11.61 6.23
C GLY A 330 -16.78 -11.64 6.49
N ASN A 331 -17.60 -11.90 5.45
CA ASN A 331 -19.05 -12.00 5.58
C ASN A 331 -19.54 -13.41 5.98
N SER A 332 -18.74 -14.45 5.73
CA SER A 332 -19.18 -15.84 5.87
C SER A 332 -19.06 -16.40 7.29
N ARG A 333 -18.34 -15.73 8.20
CA ARG A 333 -18.22 -16.15 9.61
C ARG A 333 -19.31 -15.61 10.54
N ARG A 334 -20.27 -14.86 10.02
CA ARG A 334 -21.50 -14.48 10.75
C ARG A 334 -22.73 -15.16 10.13
N THR A 335 -22.67 -16.47 9.95
CA THR A 335 -23.90 -17.25 9.75
C THR A 335 -24.63 -17.34 11.08
N HIS A 336 -25.65 -16.49 11.16
CA HIS A 336 -26.81 -16.58 12.02
C HIS A 336 -27.18 -18.04 12.30
N ARG A 337 -27.00 -18.53 13.53
CA ARG A 337 -27.68 -19.74 13.99
C ARG A 337 -29.16 -19.38 14.22
N PRO A 338 -30.12 -20.00 13.53
CA PRO A 338 -31.52 -19.77 13.81
C PRO A 338 -31.97 -20.68 14.98
N GLY A 339 -32.63 -20.06 15.97
CA GLY A 339 -33.71 -20.66 16.78
C GLY A 339 -33.32 -21.55 17.97
N GLY A 340 -33.72 -21.12 19.17
CA GLY A 340 -33.71 -21.96 20.36
C GLY A 340 -34.24 -21.28 21.63
N ALA A 341 -35.56 -21.04 21.66
CA ALA A 341 -36.47 -20.92 22.81
C ALA A 341 -36.17 -19.97 24.00
N ALA A 342 -37.21 -19.20 24.33
CA ALA A 342 -37.40 -18.44 25.56
C ALA A 342 -37.36 -19.33 26.82
N ASP A 343 -36.88 -18.80 27.96
CA ASP A 343 -37.75 -18.39 29.07
C ASP A 343 -36.97 -17.69 30.23
N ALA A 344 -37.76 -16.97 31.04
CA ALA A 344 -37.54 -16.55 32.43
C ALA A 344 -36.69 -15.31 32.77
N ALA A 345 -37.42 -14.25 33.09
CA ALA A 345 -37.02 -13.09 33.89
C ALA A 345 -36.80 -13.44 35.38
N LEU A 346 -35.98 -12.63 36.09
CA LEU A 346 -36.26 -11.93 37.37
C LEU A 346 -34.96 -11.32 37.98
N PRO A 347 -35.03 -10.36 38.93
CA PRO A 347 -34.26 -9.11 38.84
C PRO A 347 -33.30 -8.80 40.01
N GLY A 348 -32.47 -7.78 39.79
CA GLY A 348 -32.09 -6.79 40.82
C GLY A 348 -30.71 -6.95 41.48
N ARG A 349 -29.86 -5.91 41.36
CA ARG A 349 -29.27 -5.16 42.50
C ARG A 349 -28.38 -4.00 42.02
N SER A 350 -28.21 -3.07 42.95
CA SER A 350 -28.01 -1.63 42.85
C SER A 350 -26.56 -1.13 42.77
N HIS A 351 -26.42 0.04 42.12
CA HIS A 351 -25.53 1.20 42.35
C HIS A 351 -24.22 1.07 43.18
N ALA A 352 -23.12 1.55 42.58
CA ALA A 352 -22.25 2.63 43.11
C ALA A 352 -21.31 3.18 42.00
N PRO A 353 -20.83 4.44 42.07
CA PRO A 353 -20.33 5.21 40.92
C PRO A 353 -18.81 5.09 40.74
N VAL A 354 -18.33 5.17 39.49
CA VAL A 354 -16.90 5.35 39.18
C VAL A 354 -16.73 6.60 38.33
N GLY A 355 -15.78 7.43 38.79
CA GLY A 355 -15.59 8.81 38.38
C GLY A 355 -15.07 9.02 36.97
N ALA A 356 -15.19 10.29 36.58
CA ALA A 356 -14.70 10.85 35.33
C ALA A 356 -13.21 10.59 35.14
N GLY A 357 -12.90 9.82 34.09
CA GLY A 357 -11.59 9.76 33.46
C GLY A 357 -11.80 9.97 31.97
N SER A 358 -11.18 11.00 31.42
CA SER A 358 -11.17 11.35 30.00
C SER A 358 -10.53 10.22 29.18
N GLY A 359 -11.37 9.29 28.72
CA GLY A 359 -11.02 8.26 27.77
C GLY A 359 -11.53 8.66 26.39
N ILE A 360 -10.61 8.97 25.48
CA ILE A 360 -10.90 8.97 24.04
C ILE A 360 -11.42 7.57 23.72
N GLY A 361 -12.69 7.51 23.29
CA GLY A 361 -13.39 6.26 23.05
C GLY A 361 -12.60 5.39 22.07
N ARG A 362 -12.28 4.16 22.48
CA ARG A 362 -11.83 3.11 21.56
C ARG A 362 -12.99 2.76 20.63
N THR A 363 -13.00 3.34 19.44
CA THR A 363 -13.80 2.82 18.32
C THR A 363 -12.99 1.69 17.69
N GLU A 364 -13.34 0.45 18.06
CA GLU A 364 -12.85 -0.75 17.37
C GLU A 364 -13.44 -0.78 15.95
N PHE A 365 -12.64 -0.44 14.95
CA PHE A 365 -12.98 -0.70 13.55
C PHE A 365 -12.75 -2.18 13.26
N GLY A 366 -13.80 -2.99 13.42
CA GLY A 366 -13.86 -4.34 12.86
C GLY A 366 -14.20 -4.28 11.37
N ALA A 367 -13.60 -5.18 10.58
CA ALA A 367 -13.72 -5.26 9.12
C ALA A 367 -15.13 -5.53 8.54
N GLY A 368 -16.16 -5.66 9.39
CA GLY A 368 -17.53 -6.00 8.97
C GLY A 368 -18.36 -4.86 8.36
N GLY A 369 -17.74 -3.82 7.80
CA GLY A 369 -18.42 -2.61 7.33
C GLY A 369 -18.16 -2.22 5.88
N VAL A 370 -17.46 -3.03 5.11
CA VAL A 370 -17.00 -2.67 3.76
C VAL A 370 -17.49 -3.72 2.76
N GLU A 371 -18.15 -3.27 1.69
CA GLU A 371 -18.73 -4.16 0.68
C GLU A 371 -18.04 -3.93 -0.67
N LEU A 372 -17.60 -5.02 -1.30
CA LEU A 372 -17.10 -5.01 -2.67
C LEU A 372 -18.31 -5.03 -3.61
N VAL A 373 -18.55 -3.92 -4.30
CA VAL A 373 -19.54 -3.87 -5.39
C VAL A 373 -18.80 -3.65 -6.69
N ALA A 374 -18.61 -4.72 -7.47
CA ALA A 374 -18.12 -4.59 -8.84
C ALA A 374 -19.20 -3.92 -9.71
N ARG A 375 -18.92 -2.74 -10.26
CA ARG A 375 -19.71 -2.20 -11.37
C ARG A 375 -19.21 -2.80 -12.68
N GLN A 376 -20.10 -3.47 -13.41
CA GLN A 376 -19.97 -3.60 -14.86
C GLN A 376 -20.51 -2.32 -15.47
N ASP A 377 -19.62 -1.41 -15.89
CA ASP A 377 -20.04 -0.31 -16.75
C ASP A 377 -20.27 -0.89 -18.15
N GLY A 378 -21.55 -1.01 -18.52
CA GLY A 378 -21.96 -1.45 -19.84
C GLY A 378 -21.51 -0.46 -20.91
N ALA A 379 -20.69 -0.93 -21.85
CA ALA A 379 -20.41 -0.22 -23.08
C ALA A 379 -21.73 -0.05 -23.87
N GLY A 380 -22.28 1.16 -23.86
CA GLY A 380 -23.38 1.53 -24.75
C GLY A 380 -22.87 1.58 -26.18
N SER A 381 -23.15 0.53 -26.95
CA SER A 381 -23.09 0.56 -28.41
C SER A 381 -24.21 1.47 -28.92
N GLY A 382 -23.84 2.73 -29.21
CA GLY A 382 -24.68 3.63 -30.00
C GLY A 382 -24.65 3.20 -31.46
N ASP A 383 -25.65 2.40 -31.83
CA ASP A 383 -26.02 2.15 -33.21
C ASP A 383 -26.62 3.46 -33.78
N SER A 384 -26.05 4.00 -34.85
CA SER A 384 -26.68 5.03 -35.66
C SER A 384 -26.65 4.61 -37.12
N ALA A 385 -27.68 3.86 -37.50
CA ALA A 385 -28.19 3.80 -38.86
C ALA A 385 -29.26 4.89 -39.02
N GLY A 386 -29.12 5.72 -40.06
CA GLY A 386 -30.01 6.82 -40.42
C GLY A 386 -29.34 7.79 -41.35
#